data_AF-X1L441-F1
#
_entry.id   AF-X1L441-F1
#
_cell.length_a   1.000
_cell.length_b   1.000
_cell.length_c   1.000
_cell.angle_alpha   90.00
_cell.angle_beta   90.00
_cell.angle_gamma   90.00
#
_symmetry.space_group_name_H-M   'P 1'
#
loop_
_entity.id
_entity.type
_entity.pdbx_description
1 polymer ?
#
loop_
_entity_poly.entity_id
_entity_poly.type
_entity_poly.pdbx_seq_one_letter_code
_entity_poly.pdbx_strand_id
1 'polypeptide(L)'
;GLFKVIISFIIVCFFIILVPLPKYSLQPESSEEILVDLHSHTTYSHEGIATPEENIRWHLAHGFAAWAITDHPRTLEGVKRAKEIAQEKYPQAVIITGQEVKCYKGKEGGNFLLLGIDKVVDPRDYGREIVKVTNLVHDKYNGAVIVPHWWRKKFHTLEKLANSGVDGFEIYTARALGPERTIQEAIKDICQKNNLVMLGSSNWHGWGSASHIWTSVHIADWPNLS
;
A
#
# COMPACT_ATOMS: atom_id res chain seq x y z
N GLY A 1 22.06 -34.81 -32.00
CA GLY A 1 21.82 -33.98 -33.21
C GLY A 1 21.32 -32.63 -32.78
N LEU A 2 21.69 -31.58 -33.51
CA LEU A 2 21.41 -30.16 -33.20
C LEU A 2 19.94 -29.88 -32.84
N PHE A 3 18.99 -30.55 -33.51
CA PHE A 3 17.56 -30.46 -33.24
C PHE A 3 17.16 -30.80 -31.79
N LYS A 4 17.76 -31.86 -31.21
CA LYS A 4 17.50 -32.25 -29.80
C LYS A 4 18.02 -31.20 -28.82
N VAL A 5 19.12 -30.53 -29.14
CA VAL A 5 19.70 -29.46 -28.31
C VAL A 5 18.77 -28.25 -28.32
N ILE A 6 18.26 -27.85 -29.50
CA ILE A 6 17.31 -26.72 -29.63
C ILE A 6 16.02 -27.02 -28.86
N ILE A 7 15.44 -28.21 -29.02
CA ILE A 7 14.23 -28.59 -28.27
C ILE A 7 14.49 -28.58 -26.76
N SER A 8 15.61 -29.13 -26.30
CA SER A 8 15.94 -29.17 -24.87
C SER A 8 16.12 -27.76 -24.31
N PHE A 9 16.77 -26.86 -25.06
CA PHE A 9 16.92 -25.46 -24.68
C PHE A 9 15.56 -24.75 -24.58
N ILE A 10 14.67 -24.95 -25.55
CA ILE A 10 13.31 -24.39 -25.52
C ILE A 10 12.56 -24.91 -24.28
N ILE A 11 12.61 -26.21 -24.00
CA ILE A 11 11.97 -26.79 -22.81
C ILE A 11 12.53 -26.19 -21.52
N VAL A 12 13.85 -25.99 -21.43
CA VAL A 12 14.48 -25.34 -20.27
C VAL A 12 14.04 -23.88 -20.15
N CYS A 13 13.99 -23.12 -21.25
CA CYS A 13 13.46 -21.75 -21.24
C CYS A 13 12.00 -21.72 -20.78
N PHE A 14 11.15 -22.61 -21.31
CA PHE A 14 9.76 -22.74 -20.86
C PHE A 14 9.68 -23.13 -19.38
N PHE A 15 10.51 -24.05 -18.93
CA PHE A 15 10.58 -24.44 -17.52
C PHE A 15 10.98 -23.25 -16.63
N ILE A 16 12.02 -22.49 -17.00
CA ILE A 16 12.45 -21.29 -16.26
C ILE A 16 11.35 -20.22 -16.24
N ILE A 17 10.64 -20.03 -17.34
CA ILE A 17 9.55 -19.04 -17.45
C ILE A 17 8.31 -19.47 -16.65
N LEU A 18 7.98 -20.76 -16.64
CA LEU A 18 6.74 -21.29 -16.08
C LEU A 18 6.87 -21.79 -14.65
N VAL A 19 8.08 -22.11 -14.18
CA VAL A 19 8.29 -22.54 -12.79
C VAL A 19 8.20 -21.31 -11.89
N PRO A 20 7.26 -21.28 -10.94
CA PRO A 20 7.19 -20.20 -9.97
C PRO A 20 8.47 -20.23 -9.12
N LEU A 21 9.32 -19.23 -9.30
CA LEU A 21 10.48 -19.05 -8.43
C LEU A 21 10.00 -18.85 -6.99
N PRO A 22 10.75 -19.35 -5.98
CA PRO A 22 10.40 -19.13 -4.58
C PRO A 22 10.29 -17.62 -4.33
N LYS A 23 9.16 -17.23 -3.74
CA LYS A 23 8.92 -15.84 -3.37
C LYS A 23 9.78 -15.53 -2.15
N TYR A 24 10.69 -14.57 -2.27
CA TYR A 24 11.41 -14.06 -1.12
C TYR A 24 10.41 -13.37 -0.19
N SER A 25 10.44 -13.76 1.09
CA SER A 25 9.74 -13.06 2.16
C SER A 25 10.77 -12.60 3.17
N LEU A 26 10.53 -11.42 3.75
CA LEU A 26 11.29 -10.97 4.91
C LEU A 26 10.62 -11.55 6.15
N GLN A 27 11.42 -11.93 7.14
CA GLN A 27 10.95 -12.42 8.43
C GLN A 27 11.45 -11.43 9.49
N PRO A 28 10.56 -10.88 10.32
CA PRO A 28 10.98 -10.06 11.46
C PRO A 28 11.92 -10.82 12.38
N GLU A 29 12.86 -10.12 13.01
CA GLU A 29 13.76 -10.74 13.99
C GLU A 29 13.10 -10.88 15.37
N SER A 30 12.10 -10.05 15.65
CA SER A 30 11.36 -10.00 16.92
C SER A 30 9.87 -10.31 16.72
N SER A 31 9.23 -10.92 17.72
CA SER A 31 7.76 -11.11 17.76
C SER A 31 6.99 -9.82 17.96
N GLU A 32 7.67 -8.75 18.42
CA GLU A 32 7.10 -7.40 18.55
C GLU A 32 7.30 -6.58 17.28
N GLU A 33 7.89 -7.15 16.24
CA GLU A 33 8.12 -6.49 14.97
C GLU A 33 7.24 -7.15 13.90
N ILE A 34 6.51 -6.34 13.14
CA ILE A 34 5.65 -6.83 12.07
C ILE A 34 5.94 -6.14 10.75
N LEU A 35 5.73 -6.89 9.68
CA LEU A 35 5.78 -6.34 8.33
C LEU A 35 4.38 -5.91 7.90
N VAL A 36 4.30 -4.68 7.41
CA VAL A 36 3.06 -4.09 6.91
C VAL A 36 3.19 -3.56 5.50
N ASP A 37 2.09 -3.58 4.77
CA ASP A 37 1.92 -2.89 3.49
C ASP A 37 0.66 -2.05 3.50
N LEU A 38 0.79 -0.73 3.51
CA LEU A 38 -0.34 0.18 3.70
C LEU A 38 -0.94 0.71 2.40
N HIS A 39 -0.58 0.12 1.26
CA HIS A 39 -1.12 0.53 -0.04
C HIS A 39 -1.24 -0.65 -1.00
N SER A 40 -2.46 -1.14 -1.20
CA SER A 40 -2.75 -2.17 -2.20
C SER A 40 -4.15 -1.99 -2.79
N HIS A 41 -4.37 -2.58 -3.96
CA HIS A 41 -5.62 -2.49 -4.71
C HIS A 41 -6.14 -3.88 -5.07
N THR A 42 -7.45 -3.97 -5.28
CA THR A 42 -8.18 -5.15 -5.73
C THR A 42 -8.94 -4.86 -7.02
N THR A 43 -9.64 -5.85 -7.56
CA THR A 43 -10.58 -5.72 -8.69
C THR A 43 -11.72 -4.71 -8.47
N TYR A 44 -11.90 -4.20 -7.24
CA TYR A 44 -12.86 -3.13 -6.95
C TYR A 44 -12.30 -1.73 -7.24
N SER A 45 -10.99 -1.61 -7.48
CA SER A 45 -10.36 -0.44 -8.08
C SER A 45 -10.31 -0.59 -9.60
N HIS A 46 -10.61 0.49 -10.32
CA HIS A 46 -10.52 0.55 -11.79
C HIS A 46 -9.16 0.14 -12.40
N GLU A 47 -8.08 0.17 -11.62
CA GLU A 47 -6.74 -0.21 -12.08
C GLU A 47 -6.27 -1.57 -11.51
N GLY A 48 -7.02 -2.16 -10.58
CA GLY A 48 -6.66 -3.41 -9.91
C GLY A 48 -7.20 -4.63 -10.64
N ILE A 49 -6.40 -5.70 -10.68
CA ILE A 49 -6.75 -6.97 -11.34
C ILE A 49 -6.73 -8.17 -10.39
N ALA A 50 -6.17 -8.02 -9.19
CA ALA A 50 -6.22 -9.06 -8.17
C ALA A 50 -7.54 -9.03 -7.42
N THR A 51 -8.21 -10.17 -7.33
CA THR A 51 -9.37 -10.34 -6.46
C THR A 51 -8.99 -10.10 -5.00
N PRO A 52 -9.96 -9.79 -4.11
CA PRO A 52 -9.70 -9.70 -2.68
C PRO A 52 -8.97 -10.93 -2.10
N GLU A 53 -9.30 -12.14 -2.54
CA GLU A 53 -8.62 -13.37 -2.09
C GLU A 53 -7.18 -13.47 -2.61
N GLU A 54 -6.93 -13.10 -3.86
CA GLU A 54 -5.55 -13.04 -4.40
C GLU A 54 -4.70 -12.00 -3.68
N ASN A 55 -5.29 -10.87 -3.29
CA ASN A 55 -4.63 -9.87 -2.47
C ASN A 55 -4.25 -10.44 -1.09
N ILE A 56 -5.15 -11.15 -0.41
CA ILE A 56 -4.82 -11.84 0.85
C ILE A 56 -3.67 -12.83 0.66
N ARG A 57 -3.79 -13.72 -0.33
CA ARG A 57 -2.78 -14.76 -0.59
C ARG A 57 -1.43 -14.17 -0.95
N TRP A 58 -1.40 -13.07 -1.71
CA TRP A 58 -0.16 -12.40 -2.07
C TRP A 58 0.51 -11.80 -0.83
N HIS A 59 -0.21 -11.08 0.03
CA HIS A 59 0.40 -10.47 1.22
C HIS A 59 0.93 -11.52 2.20
N LEU A 60 0.13 -12.55 2.49
CA LEU A 60 0.56 -13.65 3.38
C LEU A 60 1.80 -14.38 2.83
N ALA A 61 1.87 -14.60 1.52
CA ALA A 61 3.03 -15.23 0.89
C ALA A 61 4.33 -14.40 0.98
N HIS A 62 4.24 -13.10 1.32
CA HIS A 62 5.38 -12.20 1.48
C HIS A 62 5.69 -11.84 2.94
N GLY A 63 5.04 -12.50 3.90
CA GLY A 63 5.30 -12.31 5.33
C GLY A 63 4.66 -11.07 5.93
N PHE A 64 3.74 -10.41 5.23
CA PHE A 64 2.98 -9.29 5.81
C PHE A 64 2.00 -9.81 6.86
N ALA A 65 2.11 -9.27 8.08
CA ALA A 65 1.19 -9.57 9.16
C ALA A 65 -0.08 -8.71 9.06
N ALA A 66 0.05 -7.49 8.54
CA ALA A 66 -1.07 -6.59 8.29
C ALA A 66 -0.91 -5.83 6.97
N TRP A 67 -2.01 -5.49 6.32
CA TRP A 67 -1.97 -4.63 5.13
C TRP A 67 -3.27 -3.84 4.95
N ALA A 68 -3.18 -2.74 4.23
CA ALA A 68 -4.33 -1.95 3.85
C ALA A 68 -4.74 -2.23 2.41
N ILE A 69 -6.05 -2.40 2.20
CA ILE A 69 -6.66 -2.33 0.88
C ILE A 69 -7.23 -0.92 0.72
N THR A 70 -6.74 -0.19 -0.27
CA THR A 70 -6.97 1.25 -0.48
C THR A 70 -7.56 1.52 -1.86
N ASP A 71 -8.57 0.74 -2.24
CA ASP A 71 -9.20 0.83 -3.56
C ASP A 71 -9.69 2.25 -3.90
N HIS A 72 -9.52 2.63 -5.17
CA HIS A 72 -10.01 3.90 -5.69
C HIS A 72 -11.46 3.81 -6.22
N PRO A 73 -12.14 4.96 -6.38
CA PRO A 73 -11.97 6.21 -5.65
C PRO A 73 -13.03 6.38 -4.54
N ARG A 74 -14.09 5.56 -4.54
CA ARG A 74 -15.31 5.67 -3.72
C ARG A 74 -15.93 4.30 -3.46
N THR A 75 -15.13 3.38 -2.94
CA THR A 75 -15.59 2.05 -2.58
C THR A 75 -14.82 1.56 -1.36
N LEU A 76 -15.51 0.83 -0.50
CA LEU A 76 -14.90 -0.03 0.52
C LEU A 76 -15.27 -1.50 0.27
N GLU A 77 -15.86 -1.82 -0.88
CA GLU A 77 -16.39 -3.17 -1.15
C GLU A 77 -15.27 -4.20 -1.30
N GLY A 78 -14.13 -3.83 -1.88
CA GLY A 78 -12.96 -4.72 -1.99
C GLY A 78 -12.42 -5.16 -0.63
N VAL A 79 -12.26 -4.20 0.29
CA VAL A 79 -11.79 -4.49 1.66
C VAL A 79 -12.84 -5.18 2.52
N LYS A 80 -14.14 -4.84 2.38
CA LYS A 80 -15.22 -5.59 3.03
C LYS A 80 -15.20 -7.05 2.60
N ARG A 81 -15.14 -7.30 1.28
CA ARG A 81 -15.08 -8.65 0.74
C ARG A 81 -13.83 -9.40 1.18
N ALA A 82 -12.68 -8.72 1.24
CA ALA A 82 -11.45 -9.31 1.76
C ALA A 82 -11.59 -9.74 3.22
N LYS A 83 -12.19 -8.90 4.06
CA LYS A 83 -12.43 -9.21 5.49
C LYS A 83 -13.36 -10.40 5.69
N GLU A 84 -14.44 -10.50 4.91
CA GLU A 84 -15.33 -11.67 4.93
C GLU A 84 -14.56 -12.95 4.59
N ILE A 85 -13.76 -12.93 3.51
CA ILE A 85 -12.96 -14.08 3.09
C ILE A 85 -11.89 -14.42 4.14
N ALA A 86 -11.26 -13.42 4.74
CA ALA A 86 -10.27 -13.60 5.79
C ALA A 86 -10.87 -14.27 7.04
N GLN A 87 -12.03 -13.82 7.50
CA GLN A 87 -12.74 -14.44 8.63
C GLN A 87 -13.03 -15.93 8.40
N GLU A 88 -13.34 -16.33 7.16
CA GLU A 88 -13.65 -17.72 6.82
C GLU A 88 -12.40 -18.58 6.59
N LYS A 89 -11.38 -18.06 5.91
CA LYS A 89 -10.28 -18.86 5.34
C LYS A 89 -8.87 -18.48 5.81
N TYR A 90 -8.69 -17.27 6.32
CA TYR A 90 -7.38 -16.71 6.68
C TYR A 90 -7.46 -15.96 8.03
N PRO A 91 -7.74 -16.67 9.14
CA PRO A 91 -8.00 -16.04 10.43
C PRO A 91 -6.81 -15.21 10.97
N GLN A 92 -5.60 -15.44 10.47
CA GLN A 92 -4.40 -14.68 10.80
C GLN A 92 -4.26 -13.36 10.03
N ALA A 93 -5.12 -13.09 9.04
CA ALA A 93 -4.99 -11.92 8.17
C ALA A 93 -5.55 -10.66 8.83
N VAL A 94 -4.67 -9.71 9.17
CA VAL A 94 -5.09 -8.40 9.66
C VAL A 94 -5.21 -7.41 8.51
N ILE A 95 -6.45 -7.13 8.10
CA ILE A 95 -6.74 -6.25 6.96
C ILE A 95 -7.24 -4.90 7.45
N ILE A 96 -6.51 -3.83 7.12
CA ILE A 96 -6.86 -2.45 7.45
C ILE A 96 -7.80 -1.91 6.38
N THR A 97 -8.94 -1.35 6.81
CA THR A 97 -9.84 -0.64 5.90
C THR A 97 -9.18 0.64 5.45
N GLY A 98 -9.03 0.84 4.14
CA GLY A 98 -8.54 2.10 3.60
C GLY A 98 -9.20 2.48 2.28
N GLN A 99 -8.89 3.69 1.85
CA GLN A 99 -9.35 4.25 0.57
C GLN A 99 -8.30 5.22 0.05
N GLU A 100 -7.86 5.05 -1.20
CA GLU A 100 -7.04 6.06 -1.85
C GLU A 100 -7.95 7.11 -2.53
N VAL A 101 -7.91 8.35 -2.03
CA VAL A 101 -8.74 9.45 -2.53
C VAL A 101 -7.94 10.44 -3.36
N LYS A 102 -8.60 10.99 -4.38
CA LYS A 102 -8.08 12.04 -5.25
C LYS A 102 -8.60 13.40 -4.79
N CYS A 103 -7.74 14.21 -4.19
CA CYS A 103 -8.06 15.54 -3.71
C CYS A 103 -7.51 16.56 -4.73
N TYR A 104 -8.34 17.08 -5.65
CA TYR A 104 -7.92 18.02 -6.70
C TYR A 104 -8.83 19.24 -6.79
N LYS A 105 -8.26 20.45 -6.67
CA LYS A 105 -8.98 21.71 -6.85
C LYS A 105 -8.24 22.58 -7.86
N GLY A 106 -8.70 22.55 -9.11
CA GLY A 106 -8.02 23.22 -10.22
C GLY A 106 -6.66 22.58 -10.53
N LYS A 107 -5.58 23.37 -10.40
CA LYS A 107 -4.19 22.90 -10.60
C LYS A 107 -3.53 22.35 -9.33
N GLU A 108 -4.20 22.47 -8.19
CA GLU A 108 -3.75 21.94 -6.91
C GLU A 108 -4.33 20.54 -6.67
N GLY A 109 -3.58 19.65 -6.04
CA GLY A 109 -4.12 18.38 -5.60
C GLY A 109 -3.12 17.29 -5.23
N GLY A 110 -3.60 16.06 -5.16
CA GLY A 110 -2.80 14.89 -4.79
C GLY A 110 -3.66 13.66 -4.55
N ASN A 111 -2.99 12.53 -4.38
CA ASN A 111 -3.60 11.31 -3.85
C ASN A 111 -3.32 11.25 -2.35
N PHE A 112 -4.20 10.59 -1.60
CA PHE A 112 -4.09 10.43 -0.15
C PHE A 112 -4.64 9.06 0.22
N LEU A 113 -3.94 8.33 1.08
CA LEU A 113 -4.46 7.09 1.67
C LEU A 113 -5.15 7.46 2.97
N LEU A 114 -6.44 7.17 3.04
CA LEU A 114 -7.21 7.28 4.27
C LEU A 114 -7.27 5.89 4.88
N LEU A 115 -6.67 5.70 6.05
CA LEU A 115 -6.55 4.41 6.73
C LEU A 115 -7.42 4.40 7.99
N GLY A 116 -8.01 3.25 8.32
CA GLY A 116 -8.83 3.08 9.52
C GLY A 116 -10.25 3.67 9.42
N ILE A 117 -10.73 3.95 8.21
CA ILE A 117 -12.09 4.47 8.00
C ILE A 117 -13.13 3.34 7.97
N ASP A 118 -14.39 3.61 8.32
CA ASP A 118 -15.49 2.62 8.27
C ASP A 118 -16.55 2.92 7.19
N LYS A 119 -16.48 4.10 6.58
CA LYS A 119 -17.38 4.58 5.53
C LYS A 119 -16.59 5.24 4.41
N VAL A 120 -17.14 5.13 3.20
CA VAL A 120 -16.59 5.82 2.02
C VAL A 120 -16.52 7.31 2.31
N VAL A 121 -15.35 7.91 2.08
CA VAL A 121 -15.13 9.36 2.17
C VAL A 121 -15.16 9.94 0.76
N ASP A 122 -16.13 10.82 0.48
CA ASP A 122 -16.23 11.46 -0.83
C ASP A 122 -15.44 12.79 -0.86
N PRO A 123 -14.61 13.04 -1.88
CA PRO A 123 -13.94 14.33 -2.08
C PRO A 123 -14.84 15.57 -2.03
N ARG A 124 -16.14 15.43 -2.29
CA ARG A 124 -17.14 16.50 -2.19
C ARG A 124 -17.43 16.91 -0.74
N ASP A 125 -17.36 15.97 0.21
CA ASP A 125 -17.73 16.20 1.60
C ASP A 125 -16.77 17.17 2.32
N TYR A 126 -15.52 17.23 1.85
CA TYR A 126 -14.48 18.09 2.39
C TYR A 126 -14.02 19.17 1.39
N GLY A 127 -14.80 19.42 0.33
CA GLY A 127 -14.50 20.47 -0.65
C GLY A 127 -13.18 20.30 -1.39
N ARG A 128 -12.59 19.09 -1.35
CA ARG A 128 -11.26 18.77 -1.86
C ARG A 128 -10.14 19.62 -1.22
N GLU A 129 -10.28 19.90 0.07
CA GLU A 129 -9.25 20.57 0.88
C GLU A 129 -8.52 19.55 1.76
N ILE A 130 -7.19 19.56 1.72
CA ILE A 130 -6.35 18.56 2.41
C ILE A 130 -6.57 18.61 3.92
N VAL A 131 -6.54 19.82 4.50
CA VAL A 131 -6.78 20.03 5.94
C VAL A 131 -8.17 19.52 6.37
N LYS A 132 -9.18 19.63 5.51
CA LYS A 132 -10.52 19.16 5.85
C LYS A 132 -10.63 17.65 5.82
N VAL A 133 -9.93 16.96 4.90
CA VAL A 133 -9.93 15.49 4.89
C VAL A 133 -9.07 14.91 6.02
N THR A 134 -7.96 15.54 6.38
CA THR A 134 -7.14 15.11 7.53
C THR A 134 -7.95 15.24 8.82
N ASN A 135 -8.54 16.40 9.09
CA ASN A 135 -9.42 16.59 10.26
C ASN A 135 -10.60 15.61 10.24
N LEU A 136 -11.27 15.42 9.09
CA LEU A 136 -12.35 14.44 8.98
C LEU A 136 -11.90 13.03 9.35
N VAL A 137 -10.72 12.60 8.90
CA VAL A 137 -10.20 11.26 9.18
C VAL A 137 -9.81 11.09 10.64
N HIS A 138 -9.13 12.08 11.21
CA HIS A 138 -8.73 12.08 12.61
C HIS A 138 -9.94 12.14 13.54
N ASP A 139 -10.81 13.14 13.37
CA ASP A 139 -11.89 13.43 14.31
C ASP A 139 -13.02 12.40 14.27
N LYS A 140 -13.35 11.89 13.06
CA LYS A 140 -14.52 11.01 12.88
C LYS A 140 -14.18 9.53 12.94
N TYR A 141 -13.04 9.14 12.37
CA TYR A 141 -12.68 7.74 12.22
C TYR A 141 -11.51 7.34 13.13
N ASN A 142 -10.86 8.29 13.81
CA ASN A 142 -9.63 8.05 14.55
C ASN A 142 -8.59 7.30 13.67
N GLY A 143 -8.61 7.65 12.37
CA GLY A 143 -7.80 7.02 11.33
C GLY A 143 -6.52 7.80 11.06
N ALA A 144 -5.82 7.44 9.99
CA ALA A 144 -4.59 8.11 9.55
C ALA A 144 -4.66 8.52 8.07
N VAL A 145 -3.93 9.57 7.71
CA VAL A 145 -3.81 10.09 6.36
C VAL A 145 -2.35 10.09 5.92
N ILE A 146 -2.06 9.27 4.90
CA ILE A 146 -0.73 9.17 4.31
C ILE A 146 -0.72 9.81 2.93
N VAL A 147 0.38 10.48 2.57
CA VAL A 147 0.62 10.97 1.21
C VAL A 147 1.37 9.90 0.41
N PRO A 148 0.72 9.18 -0.53
CA PRO A 148 1.37 8.19 -1.36
C PRO A 148 2.04 8.82 -2.59
N HIS A 149 3.13 8.20 -3.05
CA HIS A 149 3.83 8.46 -4.31
C HIS A 149 3.93 9.93 -4.77
N TRP A 150 4.15 10.86 -3.84
CA TRP A 150 4.15 12.32 -4.08
C TRP A 150 5.06 12.75 -5.24
N TRP A 151 6.22 12.11 -5.38
CA TRP A 151 7.21 12.41 -6.42
C TRP A 151 6.68 12.27 -7.84
N ARG A 152 5.61 11.47 -8.06
CA ARG A 152 4.99 11.29 -9.38
C ARG A 152 4.37 12.58 -9.89
N LYS A 153 3.71 13.32 -9.00
CA LYS A 153 3.08 14.61 -9.32
C LYS A 153 3.15 15.54 -8.11
N LYS A 154 4.16 16.41 -8.11
CA LYS A 154 4.51 17.35 -7.03
C LYS A 154 3.60 18.58 -7.01
N PHE A 155 2.28 18.37 -6.93
CA PHE A 155 1.28 19.44 -6.97
C PHE A 155 1.33 20.38 -5.75
N HIS A 156 1.84 19.88 -4.62
CA HIS A 156 2.08 20.65 -3.41
C HIS A 156 3.53 20.50 -2.96
N THR A 157 4.07 21.52 -2.29
CA THR A 157 5.36 21.38 -1.62
C THR A 157 5.25 20.42 -0.44
N LEU A 158 6.37 19.80 -0.06
CA LEU A 158 6.42 18.90 1.10
C LEU A 158 6.03 19.63 2.38
N GLU A 159 6.45 20.88 2.55
CA GLU A 159 6.12 21.71 3.72
C GLU A 159 4.62 21.99 3.80
N LYS A 160 3.96 22.29 2.67
CA LYS A 160 2.50 22.51 2.66
C LYS A 160 1.76 21.26 3.11
N LEU A 161 2.19 20.08 2.64
CA LEU A 161 1.59 18.80 2.99
C LEU A 161 1.83 18.45 4.47
N ALA A 162 3.06 18.58 4.95
CA ALA A 162 3.41 18.34 6.35
C ALA A 162 2.60 19.24 7.31
N ASN A 163 2.39 20.50 6.93
CA ASN A 163 1.57 21.45 7.70
C ASN A 163 0.05 21.25 7.54
N SER A 164 -0.40 20.29 6.72
CA SER A 164 -1.82 20.03 6.50
C SER A 164 -2.41 18.97 7.45
N GLY A 165 -1.62 18.45 8.38
CA GLY A 165 -2.05 17.41 9.32
C GLY A 165 -2.06 16.00 8.73
N VAL A 166 -1.24 15.72 7.72
CA VAL A 166 -1.00 14.33 7.29
C VAL A 166 -0.13 13.63 8.32
N ASP A 167 -0.27 12.31 8.45
CA ASP A 167 0.48 11.51 9.42
C ASP A 167 1.82 11.00 8.87
N GLY A 168 1.98 11.00 7.55
CA GLY A 168 3.15 10.42 6.92
C GLY A 168 3.18 10.50 5.41
N PHE A 169 4.30 10.00 4.87
CA PHE A 169 4.55 9.92 3.45
C PHE A 169 5.00 8.51 3.08
N GLU A 170 4.60 8.07 1.90
CA GLU A 170 5.40 7.06 1.22
C GLU A 170 6.76 7.67 0.84
N ILE A 171 7.83 6.92 1.10
CA ILE A 171 9.20 7.26 0.69
C ILE A 171 9.67 6.40 -0.49
N TYR A 172 8.93 5.34 -0.81
CA TYR A 172 9.18 4.46 -1.95
C TYR A 172 7.93 3.63 -2.26
N THR A 173 7.72 3.30 -3.54
CA THR A 173 6.69 2.34 -3.95
C THR A 173 7.20 1.36 -5.01
N ALA A 174 6.74 0.10 -4.98
CA ALA A 174 7.19 -0.93 -5.91
C ALA A 174 6.56 -0.85 -7.32
N ARG A 175 5.37 -0.23 -7.45
CA ARG A 175 4.66 -0.12 -8.75
C ARG A 175 5.16 1.02 -9.64
N ALA A 176 5.63 2.11 -9.06
CA ALA A 176 6.17 3.23 -9.81
C ALA A 176 7.70 3.15 -9.81
N LEU A 177 8.36 3.78 -10.80
CA LEU A 177 9.76 4.15 -10.59
C LEU A 177 9.82 4.89 -9.25
N GLY A 178 10.61 4.35 -8.32
CA GLY A 178 10.86 4.98 -7.04
C GLY A 178 11.36 6.41 -7.24
N PRO A 179 11.26 7.27 -6.22
CA PRO A 179 11.78 8.62 -6.32
C PRO A 179 13.27 8.58 -6.65
N GLU A 180 13.75 9.60 -7.37
CA GLU A 180 15.19 9.89 -7.41
C GLU A 180 15.70 10.02 -5.96
N ARG A 181 16.93 9.59 -5.70
CA ARG A 181 17.53 9.61 -4.36
C ARG A 181 17.41 10.97 -3.67
N THR A 182 17.66 12.07 -4.40
CA THR A 182 17.54 13.44 -3.86
C THR A 182 16.11 13.78 -3.42
N ILE A 183 15.10 13.30 -4.16
CA ILE A 183 13.69 13.46 -3.82
C ILE A 183 13.31 12.57 -2.65
N GLN A 184 13.84 11.33 -2.60
CA GLN A 184 13.63 10.44 -1.48
C GLN A 184 14.18 11.05 -0.18
N GLU A 185 15.40 11.57 -0.22
CA GLU A 185 16.05 12.24 0.90
C GLU A 185 15.23 13.45 1.36
N ALA A 186 14.72 14.28 0.44
CA ALA A 186 13.84 15.40 0.78
C ALA A 186 12.53 14.96 1.48
N ILE A 187 11.93 13.83 1.07
CA ILE A 187 10.74 13.29 1.75
C ILE A 187 11.10 12.78 3.15
N LYS A 188 12.25 12.11 3.31
CA LYS A 188 12.72 11.65 4.61
C LYS A 188 13.00 12.82 5.55
N ASP A 189 13.63 13.88 5.06
CA ASP A 189 13.95 15.08 5.82
C ASP A 189 12.68 15.78 6.32
N ILE A 190 11.66 15.93 5.47
CA ILE A 190 10.38 16.53 5.92
C ILE A 190 9.70 15.66 6.96
N CYS A 191 9.77 14.33 6.84
CA CYS A 191 9.17 13.42 7.82
C CYS A 191 9.88 13.53 9.16
N GLN A 192 11.21 13.50 9.18
CA GLN A 192 12.01 13.63 10.40
C GLN A 192 11.79 14.99 11.08
N LYS A 193 11.76 16.08 10.30
CA LYS A 193 11.55 17.43 10.83
C LYS A 193 10.18 17.62 11.49
N ASN A 194 9.16 16.92 11.03
CA ASN A 194 7.77 17.10 11.47
C ASN A 194 7.22 15.90 12.24
N ASN A 195 8.07 14.94 12.63
CA ASN A 195 7.67 13.72 13.33
C ASN A 195 6.57 12.92 12.60
N LEU A 196 6.74 12.76 11.28
CA LEU A 196 5.80 12.03 10.41
C LEU A 196 6.32 10.64 10.09
N VAL A 197 5.41 9.69 9.86
CA VAL A 197 5.78 8.32 9.52
C VAL A 197 6.30 8.22 8.08
N MET A 198 7.30 7.35 7.90
CA MET A 198 7.87 7.03 6.59
C MET A 198 7.45 5.61 6.20
N LEU A 199 6.85 5.47 5.03
CA LEU A 199 6.28 4.20 4.58
C LEU A 199 6.89 3.75 3.25
N GLY A 200 7.23 2.47 3.18
CA GLY A 200 7.45 1.76 1.93
C GLY A 200 6.24 0.91 1.60
N SER A 201 5.66 1.08 0.42
CA SER A 201 4.44 0.35 0.06
C SER A 201 4.54 -0.37 -1.28
N SER A 202 3.80 -1.46 -1.43
CA SER A 202 3.79 -2.18 -2.70
C SER A 202 3.06 -1.38 -3.78
N ASN A 203 2.00 -0.66 -3.38
CA ASN A 203 0.99 -0.13 -4.28
C ASN A 203 0.53 -1.22 -5.28
N TRP A 204 0.35 -2.44 -4.77
CA TRP A 204 0.16 -3.62 -5.59
C TRP A 204 -1.24 -3.65 -6.18
N HIS A 205 -1.31 -3.84 -7.49
CA HIS A 205 -2.57 -3.86 -8.26
C HIS A 205 -2.87 -5.26 -8.83
N GLY A 206 -2.12 -6.29 -8.39
CA GLY A 206 -2.21 -7.65 -8.93
C GLY A 206 -1.09 -8.04 -9.91
N TRP A 207 -0.21 -7.11 -10.27
CA TRP A 207 0.90 -7.35 -11.19
C TRP A 207 2.15 -7.79 -10.46
N GLY A 208 2.81 -8.82 -10.96
CA GLY A 208 4.06 -9.34 -10.40
C GLY A 208 3.84 -10.22 -9.17
N SER A 209 4.66 -11.26 -9.07
CA SER A 209 4.54 -12.29 -8.04
C SER A 209 5.39 -12.03 -6.80
N ALA A 210 6.29 -11.04 -6.83
CA ALA A 210 7.26 -10.72 -5.79
C ALA A 210 7.00 -9.35 -5.18
N SER A 211 7.18 -9.23 -3.87
CA SER A 211 7.39 -7.94 -3.20
C SER A 211 8.87 -7.56 -3.22
N HIS A 212 9.15 -6.27 -3.32
CA HIS A 212 10.49 -5.70 -3.24
C HIS A 212 10.60 -4.63 -2.14
N ILE A 213 9.56 -4.47 -1.34
CA ILE A 213 9.51 -3.49 -0.28
C ILE A 213 8.64 -3.98 0.87
N TRP A 214 9.07 -3.64 2.08
CA TRP A 214 8.37 -3.90 3.32
C TRP A 214 8.50 -2.67 4.20
N THR A 215 7.45 -2.35 4.95
CA THR A 215 7.55 -1.46 6.11
C THR A 215 7.57 -2.33 7.35
N SER A 216 8.57 -2.16 8.19
CA SER A 216 8.59 -2.78 9.53
C SER A 216 8.03 -1.81 10.56
N VAL A 217 7.22 -2.32 11.49
CA VAL A 217 6.66 -1.56 12.61
C VAL A 217 6.87 -2.36 13.89
N HIS A 218 7.34 -1.68 14.94
CA HIS A 218 7.39 -2.25 16.29
C HIS A 218 6.05 -2.04 17.00
N ILE A 219 5.43 -3.14 17.41
CA ILE A 219 4.19 -3.20 18.18
C ILE A 219 4.42 -4.20 19.32
N ALA A 220 4.71 -3.67 20.52
CA ALA A 220 5.11 -4.45 21.69
C ALA A 220 4.18 -5.62 22.04
N ASP A 221 2.87 -5.49 21.77
CA ASP A 221 1.87 -6.51 22.15
C ASP A 221 1.14 -7.12 20.94
N TRP A 222 1.77 -7.10 19.76
CA TRP A 222 1.15 -7.62 18.53
C TRP A 222 0.54 -9.02 18.67
N PRO A 223 1.21 -10.02 19.28
CA PRO A 223 0.67 -11.38 19.37
C PRO A 223 -0.67 -11.48 20.13
N ASN A 224 -0.99 -10.50 20.98
CA ASN A 224 -2.25 -10.45 21.73
C ASN A 224 -3.31 -9.55 21.07
N LEU A 225 -2.94 -8.78 20.03
CA LEU A 225 -3.83 -7.89 19.29
C LEU A 225 -4.40 -8.53 18.01
N SER A 226 -3.74 -9.56 17.48
CA SER A 226 -4.06 -10.22 16.20
C SER A 226 -4.98 -11.43 16.34
#